data_AF-A0A2T1ED39-F1
#
_entry.id   AF-A0A2T1ED39-F1
#
_cell.length_a   1.000
_cell.length_b   1.000
_cell.length_c   1.000
_cell.angle_alpha   90.00
_cell.angle_beta   90.00
_cell.angle_gamma   90.00
#
_symmetry.space_group_name_H-M   'P 1'
#
loop_
_entity.id
_entity.type
_entity.pdbx_description
1 polymer ?
#
loop_
_entity_poly.entity_id
_entity_poly.type
_entity_poly.pdbx_seq_one_letter_code
_entity_poly.pdbx_strand_id
1 'polypeptide(L)'
;MLTLGKSNTTQAKNYYKQENYYSQEEAEANSQWQGQGASGYQLSGAITDLSAYDNIVNGLSPDGKTRLRQKQSHDKKKERAGTDLTFSAPKSVSIACLVGGDTRLEEAHRKAVARTIDLIESRYAQTRINGQVVKTDNLIVAKWHHDTSRELDPHLHTHCLIMNCTQGPDGKWRSIDNKTFYQNKMLLGQIYR
;
A
#
# COMPACT_ATOMS: atom_id res chain seq x y z
N MET A 1 9.00 -8.98 -9.21
CA MET A 1 7.88 -8.67 -10.13
C MET A 1 6.85 -7.80 -9.42
N LEU A 2 6.00 -7.08 -10.15
CA LEU A 2 4.93 -6.26 -9.60
C LEU A 2 3.57 -6.74 -10.13
N THR A 3 2.61 -6.96 -9.24
CA THR A 3 1.19 -7.15 -9.56
C THR A 3 0.36 -5.99 -9.02
N LEU A 4 -0.80 -5.73 -9.65
CA LEU A 4 -1.73 -4.69 -9.21
C LEU A 4 -3.13 -5.28 -9.08
N GLY A 5 -3.79 -5.02 -7.96
CA GLY A 5 -5.14 -5.45 -7.68
C GLY A 5 -6.01 -4.29 -7.17
N LYS A 6 -7.29 -4.27 -7.56
CA LYS A 6 -8.27 -3.46 -6.85
C LYS A 6 -8.52 -4.13 -5.49
N SER A 7 -8.34 -3.40 -4.41
CA SER A 7 -8.69 -3.87 -3.07
C SER A 7 -9.97 -3.19 -2.59
N ASN A 8 -10.97 -3.99 -2.20
CA ASN A 8 -12.15 -3.48 -1.51
C ASN A 8 -11.92 -3.36 -0.01
N THR A 9 -12.84 -2.71 0.71
CA THR A 9 -12.67 -2.50 2.16
C THR A 9 -12.59 -3.78 2.98
N THR A 10 -13.25 -4.86 2.56
CA THR A 10 -13.18 -6.16 3.24
C THR A 10 -11.81 -6.81 3.04
N GLN A 11 -11.31 -6.85 1.81
CA GLN A 11 -9.99 -7.40 1.48
C GLN A 11 -8.86 -6.62 2.16
N ALA A 12 -8.93 -5.29 2.15
CA ALA A 12 -7.92 -4.44 2.79
C ALA A 12 -7.79 -4.68 4.30
N LYS A 13 -8.90 -4.98 4.99
CA LYS A 13 -8.86 -5.30 6.43
C LYS A 13 -8.28 -6.66 6.75
N ASN A 14 -8.08 -7.51 5.75
CA ASN A 14 -7.52 -8.82 5.95
C ASN A 14 -5.99 -8.83 5.92
N TYR A 15 -5.30 -7.77 5.46
CA TYR A 15 -3.83 -7.76 5.39
C TYR A 15 -3.14 -7.97 6.76
N TYR A 16 -3.70 -7.43 7.84
CA TYR A 16 -3.22 -7.64 9.19
C TYR A 16 -3.92 -8.79 9.94
N LYS A 17 -4.86 -9.47 9.27
CA LYS A 17 -5.62 -10.61 9.82
C LYS A 17 -5.32 -11.94 9.13
N GLN A 18 -4.53 -11.95 8.06
CA GLN A 18 -4.28 -13.13 7.24
C GLN A 18 -3.07 -13.95 7.69
N GLU A 19 -3.05 -15.18 7.19
CA GLU A 19 -2.33 -16.41 7.58
C GLU A 19 -0.80 -16.32 7.83
N ASN A 20 -0.17 -15.16 7.63
CA ASN A 20 1.27 -14.96 7.79
C ASN A 20 1.67 -14.30 9.10
N TYR A 21 0.72 -13.77 9.86
CA TYR A 21 0.98 -13.20 11.19
C TYR A 21 0.22 -14.01 12.23
N TYR A 22 0.96 -14.63 13.14
CA TYR A 22 0.42 -15.39 14.27
C TYR A 22 0.08 -14.48 15.44
N SER A 23 0.64 -13.27 15.49
CA SER A 23 0.37 -12.27 16.52
C SER A 23 0.22 -10.85 15.95
N GLN A 24 -0.36 -9.97 16.76
CA GLN A 24 -0.42 -8.53 16.44
C GLN A 24 0.99 -7.91 16.42
N GLU A 25 1.89 -8.35 17.29
CA GLU A 25 3.28 -7.87 17.34
C GLU A 25 4.03 -8.18 16.04
N GLU A 26 3.80 -9.36 15.46
CA GLU A 26 4.36 -9.74 14.17
C GLU A 26 3.79 -8.90 13.03
N ALA A 27 2.48 -8.64 13.04
CA ALA A 27 1.83 -7.78 12.06
C ALA A 27 2.38 -6.35 12.15
N GLU A 28 2.56 -5.83 13.36
CA GLU A 28 3.16 -4.51 13.59
C GLU A 28 4.61 -4.45 13.08
N ALA A 29 5.45 -5.43 13.46
CA ALA A 29 6.85 -5.51 13.05
C ALA A 29 7.03 -5.60 11.52
N ASN A 30 6.06 -6.17 10.82
CA ASN A 30 6.09 -6.35 9.37
C ASN A 30 5.24 -5.33 8.60
N SER A 31 4.71 -4.33 9.29
CA SER A 31 3.92 -3.27 8.69
C SER A 31 4.68 -1.95 8.63
N GLN A 32 4.34 -1.10 7.68
CA GLN A 32 4.88 0.26 7.65
C GLN A 32 4.00 1.24 6.89
N TRP A 33 3.81 2.44 7.45
CA TRP A 33 3.29 3.60 6.74
C TRP A 33 4.34 4.22 5.80
N GLN A 34 3.90 4.69 4.64
CA GLN A 34 4.72 5.49 3.72
C GLN A 34 3.87 6.52 2.96
N GLY A 35 4.52 7.61 2.55
CA GLY A 35 3.97 8.65 1.69
C GLY A 35 3.72 9.97 2.42
N GLN A 36 3.80 11.09 1.69
CA GLN A 36 3.58 12.44 2.22
C GLN A 36 2.17 12.62 2.78
N GLY A 37 1.17 11.94 2.21
CA GLY A 37 -0.19 11.97 2.73
C GLY A 37 -0.30 11.29 4.10
N ALA A 38 0.49 10.24 4.33
CA ALA A 38 0.58 9.56 5.61
C ALA A 38 1.28 10.47 6.64
N SER A 39 2.41 11.07 6.25
CA SER A 39 3.15 12.02 7.09
C SER A 39 2.33 13.25 7.47
N GLY A 40 1.47 13.76 6.58
CA GLY A 40 0.53 14.85 6.89
C GLY A 40 -0.48 14.51 7.99
N TYR A 41 -0.71 13.22 8.23
CA TYR A 41 -1.51 12.69 9.34
C TYR A 41 -0.67 12.15 10.50
N GLN A 42 0.63 12.41 10.51
CA GLN A 42 1.59 11.88 11.50
C GLN A 42 1.65 10.34 11.52
N LEU A 43 1.25 9.70 10.42
CA LEU A 43 1.38 8.26 10.24
C LEU A 43 2.77 7.96 9.71
N SER A 44 3.59 7.30 10.51
CA SER A 44 4.96 6.92 10.16
C SER A 44 5.35 5.65 10.91
N GLY A 45 6.38 4.95 10.44
CA GLY A 45 6.83 3.72 11.07
C GLY A 45 5.80 2.59 10.97
N ALA A 46 5.80 1.69 11.95
CA ALA A 46 4.90 0.55 12.03
C ALA A 46 3.43 0.97 12.16
N ILE A 47 2.51 0.15 11.65
CA ILE A 47 1.06 0.36 11.74
C ILE A 47 0.60 -0.22 13.08
N THR A 48 0.74 0.56 14.15
CA THR A 48 0.35 0.16 15.53
C THR A 48 -1.11 0.47 15.84
N ASP A 49 -1.69 1.48 15.20
CA ASP A 49 -3.10 1.84 15.35
C ASP A 49 -3.95 1.22 14.22
N LEU A 50 -4.50 0.03 14.49
CA LEU A 50 -5.39 -0.67 13.57
C LEU A 50 -6.74 0.06 13.37
N SER A 51 -7.18 0.88 14.33
CA SER A 51 -8.38 1.69 14.19
C SER A 51 -8.16 2.80 13.16
N ALA A 52 -7.02 3.49 13.23
CA ALA A 52 -6.61 4.46 12.23
C ALA A 52 -6.50 3.83 10.84
N TYR A 53 -5.85 2.66 10.73
CA TYR A 53 -5.80 1.90 9.47
C TYR A 53 -7.20 1.61 8.91
N ASP A 54 -8.08 1.06 9.74
CA ASP A 54 -9.45 0.72 9.36
C ASP A 54 -10.25 1.95 8.91
N ASN A 55 -10.08 3.09 9.58
CA ASN A 55 -10.72 4.35 9.21
C ASN A 55 -10.29 4.81 7.81
N ILE A 56 -8.98 4.80 7.53
CA ILE A 56 -8.43 5.20 6.22
C ILE A 56 -8.89 4.26 5.11
N VAL A 57 -8.91 2.95 5.36
CA VAL A 57 -9.49 1.95 4.44
C VAL A 57 -10.94 2.31 4.08
N ASN A 58 -11.72 2.76 5.05
CA ASN A 58 -13.11 3.22 4.86
C ASN A 58 -13.23 4.65 4.28
N GLY A 59 -12.12 5.30 3.94
CA GLY A 59 -12.08 6.63 3.35
C GLY A 59 -12.29 7.76 4.35
N LEU A 60 -11.90 7.53 5.60
CA LEU A 60 -11.94 8.51 6.68
C LEU A 60 -10.52 8.91 7.11
N SER A 61 -10.38 10.06 7.77
CA SER A 61 -9.15 10.44 8.47
C SER A 61 -8.81 9.42 9.56
N PRO A 62 -7.57 9.38 10.07
CA PRO A 62 -7.17 8.43 11.12
C PRO A 62 -8.09 8.47 12.34
N ASP A 63 -8.54 9.66 12.74
CA ASP A 63 -9.47 9.89 13.85
C ASP A 63 -10.94 9.60 13.52
N GLY A 64 -11.24 9.19 12.28
CA GLY A 64 -12.57 8.86 11.79
C GLY A 64 -13.49 10.04 11.50
N LYS A 65 -13.06 11.29 11.75
CA LYS A 65 -13.96 12.46 11.73
C LYS A 65 -14.19 13.06 10.34
N THR A 66 -13.20 12.99 9.47
CA THR A 66 -13.21 13.66 8.15
C THR A 66 -13.28 12.63 7.03
N ARG A 67 -14.05 12.90 5.97
CA ARG A 67 -14.02 12.07 4.76
C ARG A 67 -12.84 12.45 3.86
N LEU A 68 -12.03 11.46 3.48
CA LEU A 68 -10.90 11.62 2.54
C LEU A 68 -11.28 11.32 1.09
N ARG A 69 -12.42 10.68 0.87
CA ARG A 69 -13.00 10.46 -0.45
C ARG A 69 -14.52 10.40 -0.35
N GLN A 70 -15.18 10.63 -1.49
CA GLN A 70 -16.61 10.35 -1.61
C GLN A 70 -16.85 8.84 -1.52
N LYS A 71 -17.96 8.48 -0.86
CA LYS A 71 -18.42 7.09 -0.77
C LYS A 71 -18.93 6.65 -2.14
N GLN A 72 -18.41 5.56 -2.68
CA GLN A 72 -18.77 5.04 -4.01
C GLN A 72 -19.91 4.03 -3.92
N SER A 73 -20.04 3.32 -2.80
CA SER A 73 -21.05 2.28 -2.59
C SER A 73 -21.42 2.12 -1.11
N HIS A 74 -22.69 1.80 -0.83
CA HIS A 74 -23.13 1.36 0.51
C HIS A 74 -22.68 -0.07 0.83
N ASP A 75 -22.47 -0.90 -0.19
CA ASP A 75 -21.91 -2.23 -0.06
C ASP A 75 -20.37 -2.15 0.05
N LYS A 76 -19.85 -2.55 1.22
CA LYS A 76 -18.42 -2.58 1.56
C LYS A 76 -17.58 -3.44 0.59
N LYS A 77 -18.19 -4.47 -0.01
CA LYS A 77 -17.51 -5.35 -0.99
C LYS A 77 -17.29 -4.66 -2.34
N LYS A 78 -18.08 -3.63 -2.64
CA LYS A 78 -18.00 -2.84 -3.88
C LYS A 78 -17.21 -1.54 -3.69
N GLU A 79 -17.20 -1.01 -2.47
CA GLU A 79 -16.43 0.18 -2.07
C GLU A 79 -14.93 -0.07 -2.22
N ARG A 80 -14.26 0.76 -3.02
CA ARG A 80 -12.82 0.64 -3.27
C ARG A 80 -12.04 1.27 -2.11
N ALA A 81 -11.26 0.45 -1.41
CA ALA A 81 -10.33 0.92 -0.38
C ALA A 81 -9.09 1.55 -1.00
N GLY A 82 -8.54 0.92 -2.05
CA GLY A 82 -7.27 1.31 -2.62
C GLY A 82 -6.87 0.51 -3.85
N THR A 83 -5.59 0.61 -4.19
CA THR A 83 -4.92 -0.25 -5.17
C THR A 83 -3.81 -0.97 -4.44
N ASP A 84 -3.84 -2.30 -4.45
CA ASP A 84 -2.76 -3.11 -3.91
C ASP A 84 -1.68 -3.29 -4.98
N LEU A 85 -0.47 -2.89 -4.65
CA LEU A 85 0.74 -3.13 -5.44
C LEU A 85 1.57 -4.18 -4.69
N THR A 86 1.57 -5.42 -5.17
CA THR A 86 2.36 -6.48 -4.56
C THR A 86 3.69 -6.62 -5.27
N PHE A 87 4.77 -6.34 -4.53
CA PHE A 87 6.14 -6.51 -5.00
C PHE A 87 6.67 -7.85 -4.53
N SER A 88 7.01 -8.74 -5.46
CA SER A 88 7.52 -10.08 -5.15
C SER A 88 8.97 -10.23 -5.57
N ALA A 89 9.84 -10.67 -4.67
CA ALA A 89 11.23 -10.98 -4.99
C ALA A 89 11.33 -12.19 -5.93
N PRO A 90 12.40 -12.31 -6.73
CA PRO A 90 12.71 -13.55 -7.43
C PRO A 90 12.80 -14.72 -6.44
N LYS A 91 12.37 -15.92 -6.86
CA LYS A 91 12.33 -17.09 -5.98
C LYS A 91 13.69 -17.42 -5.34
N SER A 92 14.79 -17.25 -6.08
CA SER A 92 16.15 -17.42 -5.56
C SER A 92 16.47 -16.47 -4.41
N VAL A 93 16.04 -15.21 -4.50
CA VAL A 93 16.20 -14.21 -3.42
C VAL A 93 15.37 -14.62 -2.20
N SER A 94 14.12 -15.04 -2.41
CA SER A 94 13.26 -15.53 -1.33
C SER A 94 13.87 -16.72 -0.59
N ILE A 95 14.43 -17.70 -1.31
CA ILE A 95 15.10 -18.87 -0.71
C ILE A 95 16.34 -18.44 0.08
N ALA A 96 17.23 -17.64 -0.52
CA ALA A 96 18.44 -17.19 0.14
C ALA A 96 18.16 -16.37 1.42
N CYS A 97 17.10 -15.56 1.40
CA CYS A 97 16.66 -14.77 2.55
C CYS A 97 16.02 -15.63 3.64
N LEU A 98 14.95 -16.35 3.31
CA LEU A 98 14.05 -16.96 4.29
C LEU A 98 14.50 -18.35 4.74
N VAL A 99 15.18 -19.10 3.87
CA VAL A 99 15.72 -20.43 4.18
C VAL A 99 17.22 -20.35 4.48
N GLY A 100 17.94 -19.55 3.70
CA GLY A 100 19.38 -19.34 3.88
C GLY A 100 19.75 -18.40 5.02
N GLY A 101 18.80 -17.62 5.55
CA GLY A 101 19.00 -16.70 6.68
C GLY A 101 19.73 -15.41 6.32
N ASP A 102 19.87 -15.05 5.03
CA ASP A 102 20.52 -13.80 4.62
C ASP A 102 19.55 -12.60 4.74
N THR A 103 19.47 -12.04 5.95
CA THR A 103 18.58 -10.91 6.29
C THR A 103 18.88 -9.63 5.52
N ARG A 104 20.08 -9.49 4.92
CA ARG A 104 20.42 -8.34 4.08
C ARG A 104 19.55 -8.28 2.82
N LEU A 105 19.08 -9.42 2.33
CA LEU A 105 18.19 -9.52 1.18
C LEU A 105 16.78 -9.00 1.52
N GLU A 106 16.32 -9.20 2.75
CA GLU A 106 15.07 -8.63 3.23
C GLU A 106 15.15 -7.10 3.28
N GLU A 107 16.24 -6.56 3.83
CA GLU A 107 16.48 -5.12 3.88
C GLU A 107 16.55 -4.53 2.46
N ALA A 108 17.25 -5.20 1.55
CA ALA A 108 17.32 -4.79 0.14
C ALA A 108 15.94 -4.79 -0.53
N HIS A 109 15.12 -5.82 -0.28
CA HIS A 109 13.74 -5.87 -0.75
C HIS A 109 12.92 -4.68 -0.23
N ARG A 110 12.94 -4.42 1.09
CA ARG A 110 12.20 -3.32 1.71
C ARG A 110 12.64 -1.95 1.16
N LYS A 111 13.95 -1.76 0.94
CA LYS A 111 14.50 -0.54 0.30
C LYS A 111 14.02 -0.37 -1.13
N ALA A 112 14.05 -1.43 -1.94
CA ALA A 112 13.59 -1.39 -3.33
C ALA A 112 12.09 -1.08 -3.45
N VAL A 113 11.28 -1.67 -2.56
CA VAL A 113 9.84 -1.35 -2.43
C VAL A 113 9.65 0.12 -2.08
N ALA A 114 10.31 0.60 -1.02
CA ALA A 114 10.18 1.98 -0.57
C ALA A 114 10.55 2.98 -1.68
N ARG A 115 11.69 2.76 -2.35
CA ARG A 115 12.14 3.63 -3.44
C ARG A 115 11.17 3.67 -4.61
N THR A 116 10.56 2.52 -4.93
CA THR A 116 9.57 2.45 -6.01
C THR A 116 8.29 3.19 -5.63
N ILE A 117 7.85 3.10 -4.37
CA ILE A 117 6.70 3.85 -3.86
C ILE A 117 6.96 5.37 -3.87
N ASP A 118 8.16 5.84 -3.50
CA ASP A 118 8.52 7.27 -3.58
C ASP A 118 8.46 7.79 -5.03
N LEU A 119 8.90 6.97 -5.98
CA LEU A 119 8.79 7.30 -7.40
C LEU A 119 7.33 7.33 -7.86
N ILE A 120 6.50 6.40 -7.39
CA ILE A 120 5.07 6.38 -7.69
C ILE A 120 4.39 7.63 -7.14
N GLU A 121 4.68 7.99 -5.89
CA GLU A 121 4.15 9.20 -5.26
C GLU A 121 4.55 10.46 -6.05
N SER A 122 5.84 10.62 -6.34
CA SER A 122 6.36 11.83 -7.00
C SER A 122 6.00 11.97 -8.49
N ARG A 123 5.65 10.88 -9.19
CA ARG A 123 5.36 10.92 -10.63
C ARG A 123 3.90 10.67 -10.98
N TYR A 124 3.20 9.88 -10.18
CA TYR A 124 1.90 9.32 -10.54
C TYR A 124 0.82 9.54 -9.48
N ALA A 125 1.11 10.21 -8.35
CA ALA A 125 0.06 10.67 -7.44
C ALA A 125 -0.73 11.80 -8.08
N GLN A 126 -1.99 11.50 -8.40
CA GLN A 126 -2.87 12.42 -9.11
C GLN A 126 -4.35 12.13 -8.78
N THR A 127 -5.19 13.14 -8.99
CA THR A 127 -6.64 13.07 -8.85
C THR A 127 -7.32 13.72 -10.06
N ARG A 128 -8.65 13.70 -10.11
CA ARG A 128 -9.44 14.43 -11.10
C ARG A 128 -10.20 15.59 -10.48
N ILE A 129 -10.04 16.77 -11.06
CA ILE A 129 -10.79 17.98 -10.70
C ILE A 129 -11.45 18.49 -11.98
N ASN A 130 -12.79 18.56 -11.98
CA ASN A 130 -13.57 18.99 -13.15
C ASN A 130 -13.20 18.25 -14.45
N GLY A 131 -12.94 16.93 -14.33
CA GLY A 131 -12.59 16.06 -15.46
C GLY A 131 -11.12 16.07 -15.86
N GLN A 132 -10.32 17.02 -15.38
CA GLN A 132 -8.88 17.12 -15.68
C GLN A 132 -8.04 16.38 -14.65
N VAL A 133 -6.95 15.76 -15.10
CA VAL A 133 -5.97 15.10 -14.23
C VAL A 133 -5.07 16.16 -13.60
N VAL A 134 -4.96 16.12 -12.28
CA VAL A 134 -4.17 17.07 -11.48
C VAL A 134 -3.24 16.29 -10.58
N LYS A 135 -1.94 16.60 -10.65
CA LYS A 135 -0.89 16.01 -9.80
C LYS A 135 -1.07 16.46 -8.35
N THR A 136 -0.82 15.56 -7.41
CA THR A 136 -1.01 15.82 -5.98
C THR A 136 0.24 15.59 -5.14
N ASP A 137 1.18 14.75 -5.60
CA ASP A 137 2.47 14.49 -4.93
C ASP A 137 2.33 13.99 -3.48
N ASN A 138 1.19 13.37 -3.14
CA ASN A 138 0.98 12.77 -1.83
C ASN A 138 0.09 11.52 -1.91
N LEU A 139 0.51 10.47 -1.21
CA LEU A 139 -0.19 9.21 -1.05
C LEU A 139 -0.22 8.81 0.43
N ILE A 140 -1.20 7.99 0.79
CA ILE A 140 -1.17 7.20 2.02
C ILE A 140 -0.98 5.75 1.61
N VAL A 141 0.14 5.15 2.01
CA VAL A 141 0.48 3.76 1.66
C VAL A 141 0.68 2.95 2.93
N ALA A 142 -0.05 1.86 3.06
CA ALA A 142 0.21 0.84 4.06
C ALA A 142 0.95 -0.33 3.43
N LYS A 143 2.12 -0.66 3.98
CA LYS A 143 2.94 -1.79 3.53
C LYS A 143 2.80 -2.94 4.51
N TRP A 144 2.65 -4.16 4.00
CA TRP A 144 2.58 -5.41 4.76
C TRP A 144 3.55 -6.41 4.15
N HIS A 145 4.54 -6.83 4.92
CA HIS A 145 5.64 -7.67 4.47
C HIS A 145 5.40 -9.15 4.79
N HIS A 146 5.41 -10.00 3.78
CA HIS A 146 5.09 -11.42 3.87
C HIS A 146 6.24 -12.28 3.35
N ASP A 147 6.31 -13.50 3.86
CA ASP A 147 7.39 -14.46 3.62
C ASP A 147 6.93 -15.81 3.05
N THR A 148 5.63 -16.09 2.98
CA THR A 148 5.09 -17.34 2.46
C THR A 148 4.10 -17.12 1.31
N SER A 149 4.10 -18.06 0.37
CA SER A 149 3.14 -18.14 -0.71
C SER A 149 1.85 -18.85 -0.26
N ARG A 150 0.81 -18.82 -1.11
CA ARG A 150 -0.43 -19.59 -0.90
C ARG A 150 -0.21 -21.09 -0.82
N GLU A 151 0.82 -21.60 -1.51
CA GLU A 151 1.21 -23.01 -1.47
C GLU A 151 2.22 -23.29 -0.33
N LEU A 152 2.36 -22.35 0.61
CA LEU A 152 3.25 -22.42 1.79
C LEU A 152 4.74 -22.54 1.46
N ASP A 153 5.17 -22.15 0.26
CA ASP A 153 6.58 -22.07 -0.11
C ASP A 153 7.20 -20.68 0.21
N PRO A 154 8.52 -20.59 0.45
CA PRO A 154 9.17 -19.33 0.82
C PRO A 154 9.06 -18.26 -0.28
N HIS A 155 8.35 -17.18 -0.03
CA HIS A 155 8.06 -16.15 -1.00
C HIS A 155 8.10 -14.77 -0.35
N LEU A 156 9.24 -14.09 -0.50
CA LEU A 156 9.43 -12.73 -0.01
C LEU A 156 8.64 -11.74 -0.87
N HIS A 157 7.63 -11.10 -0.28
CA HIS A 157 6.82 -10.10 -0.98
C HIS A 157 6.25 -9.06 -0.03
N THR A 158 5.96 -7.86 -0.56
CA THR A 158 5.32 -6.79 0.20
C THR A 158 4.06 -6.33 -0.52
N HIS A 159 2.93 -6.37 0.17
CA HIS A 159 1.70 -5.72 -0.24
C HIS A 159 1.77 -4.24 0.09
N CYS A 160 1.69 -3.38 -0.92
CA CYS A 160 1.61 -1.93 -0.75
C CYS A 160 0.21 -1.46 -1.11
N LEU A 161 -0.66 -1.34 -0.10
CA LEU A 161 -1.99 -0.79 -0.30
C LEU A 161 -1.92 0.73 -0.39
N ILE A 162 -1.99 1.25 -1.62
CA ILE A 162 -2.16 2.67 -1.87
C ILE A 162 -3.64 3.01 -1.64
N MET A 163 -3.91 3.74 -0.56
CA MET A 163 -5.26 4.13 -0.16
C MET A 163 -5.89 5.02 -1.23
N ASN A 164 -7.20 4.86 -1.47
CA ASN A 164 -7.91 5.62 -2.51
C ASN A 164 -8.20 7.06 -2.08
N CYS A 165 -7.20 7.79 -1.58
CA CYS A 165 -7.30 9.19 -1.19
C CYS A 165 -5.97 9.91 -1.43
N THR A 166 -6.07 11.18 -1.84
CA THR A 166 -4.95 12.10 -2.01
C THR A 166 -5.47 13.54 -1.86
N GLN A 167 -4.63 14.44 -1.37
CA GLN A 167 -4.98 15.85 -1.18
C GLN A 167 -4.66 16.64 -2.45
N GLY A 168 -5.68 17.32 -2.99
CA GLY A 168 -5.49 18.25 -4.11
C GLY A 168 -4.78 19.54 -3.70
N PRO A 169 -4.33 20.35 -4.66
CA PRO A 169 -3.66 21.64 -4.39
C PRO A 169 -4.56 22.65 -3.68
N ASP A 170 -5.88 22.45 -3.69
CA ASP A 170 -6.87 23.24 -2.96
C ASP A 170 -7.09 22.76 -1.51
N GLY A 171 -6.23 21.85 -1.02
CA GLY A 171 -6.30 21.28 0.33
C GLY A 171 -7.41 20.24 0.51
N LYS A 172 -8.22 19.95 -0.50
CA LYS A 172 -9.33 18.99 -0.40
C LYS A 172 -8.89 17.58 -0.77
N TRP A 173 -9.29 16.61 0.05
CA TRP A 173 -9.07 15.20 -0.19
C TRP A 173 -10.03 14.62 -1.22
N ARG A 174 -9.52 13.79 -2.13
CA ARG A 174 -10.25 13.16 -3.24
C ARG A 174 -9.71 11.75 -3.51
N SER A 175 -10.46 10.97 -4.27
CA SER A 175 -9.98 9.68 -4.79
C SER A 175 -8.81 9.86 -5.77
N ILE A 176 -7.92 8.86 -5.81
CA ILE A 176 -6.78 8.83 -6.73
C ILE A 176 -7.25 8.45 -8.15
N ASP A 177 -6.70 9.08 -9.18
CA ASP A 177 -6.71 8.55 -10.54
C ASP A 177 -5.53 7.60 -10.74
N ASN A 178 -5.81 6.31 -10.51
CA ASN A 178 -4.82 5.26 -10.47
C ASN A 178 -4.49 4.64 -11.85
N LYS A 179 -5.02 5.21 -12.95
CA LYS A 179 -4.84 4.65 -14.30
C LYS A 179 -3.35 4.54 -14.68
N THR A 180 -2.57 5.52 -14.27
CA THR A 180 -1.12 5.59 -14.52
C THR A 180 -0.34 4.46 -13.85
N PHE A 181 -0.79 3.95 -12.69
CA PHE A 181 -0.15 2.81 -12.04
C PHE A 181 -0.23 1.55 -12.91
N TYR A 182 -1.41 1.29 -13.50
CA TYR A 182 -1.63 0.14 -14.38
C TYR A 182 -0.88 0.29 -15.70
N GLN A 183 -0.89 1.48 -16.30
CA GLN A 183 -0.17 1.77 -17.54
C GLN A 183 1.35 1.60 -17.38
N ASN A 184 1.89 1.90 -16.20
CA ASN A 184 3.33 1.81 -15.91
C ASN A 184 3.72 0.56 -15.12
N LYS A 185 2.84 -0.43 -14.97
CA LYS A 185 3.09 -1.66 -14.18
C LYS A 185 4.44 -2.30 -14.51
N MET A 186 4.74 -2.46 -15.80
CA MET A 186 5.98 -3.09 -16.24
C MET A 186 7.22 -2.27 -15.86
N LEU A 187 7.17 -0.96 -16.06
CA LEU A 187 8.25 -0.04 -15.69
C LEU A 187 8.47 -0.03 -14.17
N LEU A 188 7.40 0.10 -13.39
CA LEU A 188 7.48 0.08 -11.92
C LEU A 188 8.02 -1.24 -11.40
N GLY A 189 7.66 -2.37 -12.02
CA GLY A 189 8.22 -3.68 -11.71
C GLY A 189 9.68 -3.87 -12.13
N GLN A 190 10.19 -3.08 -13.08
CA GLN A 190 11.62 -3.01 -13.40
C GLN A 190 12.37 -2.13 -12.40
N ILE A 191 11.82 -1.00 -11.99
CA ILE A 191 12.43 -0.10 -11.00
C ILE A 191 12.62 -0.79 -9.65
N TYR A 192 11.69 -1.67 -9.27
CA TYR A 192 11.82 -2.49 -8.06
C TYR A 192 12.91 -3.57 -8.15
N ARG A 193 13.23 -4.07 -9.35
CA ARG A 193 14.22 -5.15 -9.50
C ARG A 193 15.63 -4.60 -9.54
#